data_AF-A0A9R1Q697-F1
#
_entry.id   AF-A0A9R1Q697-F1
#
_cell.length_a   1.000
_cell.length_b   1.000
_cell.length_c   1.000
_cell.angle_alpha   90.00
_cell.angle_beta   90.00
_cell.angle_gamma   90.00
#
_symmetry.space_group_name_H-M   'P 1'
#
loop_
_entity.id
_entity.type
_entity.pdbx_description
1 polymer ?
#
loop_
_entity_poly.entity_id
_entity_poly.type
_entity_poly.pdbx_seq_one_letter_code
_entity_poly.pdbx_strand_id
1 'polypeptide(L)'
;MNDMFFTPGRGSRSPTNAVITPRFELNSSGSISPPLVVSGLGVRADGPTQAPSLPLTTGANNPNPNPKARDNPSESAATPTPPRPVVLVEMGAPTYRLAAAVTGPSGAEAGFLVARQPPPPRVQEEEGEYGRFVDSDLYDLPSAPLRRLAQGEQARPGVAVADAEAEGPLDLSRLDVPAALDQILSQLGLTNAMCGEWRLLKHIEEPEFGPDAGVNTVLVITSLESKPEALQDSCKWMSTEGARELLSDVKPGDTRIGPYVHVGFVKSDLSSDCTAGSTLVSQEYPPGITLVPMKSSTLRPFRTTNLVVIQATSGTCGSKRPDYFACGDVLLIDPGCCSQVHTELADLVNSLPKKLLVLVTHHHNDHVEGLSVVQRCNPDAVLLTHENTMKRIGKGNWSTGYTAVTGGESICIGDQELQVVFAPGHTDGHMGLLHVNTNALIVGDHCVGHGSAILDNRAGGNMKDYFQTTYKFLEMSPHVLIPMHGRINLWPKHMLCGYLKNRKAREASILQSIENGAQTLFDIVSKTYCDVDRKLWIPASFNVRLHVDHLNSQHKLPKVSENCTQLLYVS
;
A
#
# COMPACT_ATOMS: atom_id res chain seq x y z
N MET A 1 16.01 38.43 55.53
CA MET A 1 15.56 37.36 56.45
C MET A 1 15.97 36.04 55.84
N ASN A 2 17.11 35.56 56.34
CA ASN A 2 17.70 34.21 56.40
C ASN A 2 17.45 33.19 55.28
N ASP A 3 18.41 32.38 54.84
CA ASP A 3 19.88 32.40 54.83
C ASP A 3 20.34 31.08 54.15
N MET A 4 21.55 31.13 53.61
CA MET A 4 22.53 30.02 53.47
C MET A 4 22.45 28.93 52.37
N PHE A 5 23.39 29.11 51.43
CA PHE A 5 24.34 28.15 50.83
C PHE A 5 24.60 26.81 51.55
N PHE A 6 24.88 25.75 50.78
CA PHE A 6 26.22 25.11 50.63
C PHE A 6 26.17 23.83 49.74
N THR A 7 27.10 23.71 48.78
CA THR A 7 27.58 22.43 48.23
C THR A 7 28.67 21.85 49.14
N PRO A 8 28.90 20.52 49.19
CA PRO A 8 30.13 20.00 48.55
C PRO A 8 30.09 18.54 48.03
N GLY A 9 30.79 18.30 46.91
CA GLY A 9 31.96 17.41 46.84
C GLY A 9 31.87 15.86 46.97
N ARG A 10 32.14 15.21 45.81
CA ARG A 10 32.93 13.97 45.56
C ARG A 10 32.44 12.58 46.03
N GLY A 11 32.16 11.74 45.03
CA GLY A 11 32.93 10.50 44.79
C GLY A 11 32.23 9.16 45.03
N SER A 12 31.91 8.42 43.95
CA SER A 12 32.31 7.01 43.76
C SER A 12 31.79 6.47 42.42
N ARG A 13 32.56 5.51 41.88
CA ARG A 13 32.52 4.92 40.54
C ARG A 13 31.44 3.85 40.38
N SER A 14 30.89 3.67 39.18
CA SER A 14 30.69 2.38 38.46
C SER A 14 30.12 2.65 37.04
N PRO A 15 30.04 1.68 36.12
CA PRO A 15 31.09 1.42 35.14
C PRO A 15 30.66 1.67 33.68
N THR A 16 31.64 2.09 32.89
CA THR A 16 31.64 2.10 31.43
C THR A 16 31.62 0.68 30.87
N ASN A 17 30.62 0.33 30.06
CA ASN A 17 30.67 -0.88 29.23
C ASN A 17 31.59 -0.61 28.03
N ALA A 18 32.72 -1.29 28.03
CA ALA A 18 33.69 -1.29 26.95
C ALA A 18 33.14 -2.04 25.74
N VAL A 19 33.15 -1.35 24.59
CA VAL A 19 32.98 -1.92 23.26
C VAL A 19 34.24 -2.70 22.94
N ILE A 20 34.13 -4.03 22.84
CA ILE A 20 35.21 -4.90 22.36
C ILE A 20 35.04 -5.04 20.85
N THR A 21 35.86 -4.31 20.10
CA THR A 21 36.12 -4.56 18.67
C THR A 21 37.18 -5.65 18.52
N PRO A 22 36.94 -6.77 17.83
CA PRO A 22 38.02 -7.64 17.39
C PRO A 22 38.65 -7.06 16.11
N ARG A 23 39.88 -6.61 16.28
CA ARG A 23 40.82 -6.25 15.21
C ARG A 23 41.56 -7.53 14.83
N PHE A 24 41.40 -8.03 13.60
CA PHE A 24 42.25 -9.11 13.07
C PHE A 24 43.15 -8.54 11.96
N GLU A 25 44.44 -8.54 12.25
CA GLU A 25 45.51 -8.26 11.31
C GLU A 25 45.71 -9.45 10.37
N LEU A 26 45.95 -9.15 9.10
CA LEU A 26 46.41 -10.09 8.09
C LEU A 26 47.82 -10.55 8.41
N ASN A 27 48.07 -11.86 8.32
CA ASN A 27 49.36 -12.34 7.85
C ASN A 27 49.27 -13.68 7.12
N SER A 28 50.22 -13.81 6.20
CA SER A 28 50.35 -14.70 5.06
C SER A 28 50.70 -16.16 5.36
N SER A 29 50.39 -17.00 4.35
CA SER A 29 50.98 -18.32 4.00
C SER A 29 50.36 -19.58 4.59
N GLY A 30 50.13 -20.57 3.70
CA GLY A 30 49.95 -21.99 4.06
C GLY A 30 48.65 -22.62 3.56
N SER A 31 48.74 -23.34 2.45
CA SER A 31 47.71 -24.26 1.92
C SER A 31 47.36 -25.38 2.90
N ILE A 32 46.15 -25.96 2.79
CA ILE A 32 45.84 -27.41 2.85
C ILE A 32 44.39 -27.64 2.37
N SER A 33 44.24 -28.68 1.54
CA SER A 33 43.09 -29.15 0.74
C SER A 33 41.94 -29.82 1.54
N PRO A 34 40.78 -30.15 0.92
CA PRO A 34 39.54 -30.55 1.59
C PRO A 34 39.37 -32.08 1.69
N PRO A 35 38.45 -32.60 2.54
CA PRO A 35 38.06 -34.00 2.47
C PRO A 35 36.83 -34.21 1.55
N LEU A 36 37.14 -34.85 0.42
CA LEU A 36 36.49 -36.01 -0.20
C LEU A 36 35.04 -36.40 0.12
N VAL A 37 34.30 -36.49 -1.00
CA VAL A 37 33.10 -37.28 -1.28
C VAL A 37 33.31 -38.78 -1.05
N VAL A 38 32.29 -39.49 -0.56
CA VAL A 38 32.05 -40.90 -0.89
C VAL A 38 30.59 -41.06 -1.34
N SER A 39 30.45 -41.58 -2.54
CA SER A 39 29.23 -42.03 -3.21
C SER A 39 29.10 -43.55 -3.13
N GLY A 40 27.87 -44.08 -3.26
CA GLY A 40 27.67 -45.30 -4.04
C GLY A 40 26.62 -46.32 -3.56
N LEU A 41 25.75 -46.68 -4.53
CA LEU A 41 24.94 -47.90 -4.73
C LEU A 41 23.56 -47.89 -4.03
N GLY A 42 22.38 -47.92 -4.69
CA GLY A 42 21.94 -48.57 -5.94
C GLY A 42 21.55 -50.04 -5.64
N VAL A 43 20.36 -50.60 -5.89
CA VAL A 43 19.54 -50.67 -7.14
C VAL A 43 18.24 -51.50 -6.89
N ARG A 44 17.17 -51.22 -7.68
CA ARG A 44 15.93 -52.00 -8.07
C ARG A 44 14.89 -52.37 -6.99
N ALA A 45 13.59 -52.05 -7.12
CA ALA A 45 12.54 -52.24 -8.16
C ALA A 45 11.79 -53.59 -8.05
N ASP A 46 10.52 -53.53 -7.67
CA ASP A 46 9.42 -54.36 -8.21
C ASP A 46 8.04 -53.74 -7.84
N GLY A 47 7.12 -53.79 -8.79
CA GLY A 47 5.76 -53.24 -8.71
C GLY A 47 4.71 -54.21 -8.14
N PRO A 48 3.43 -54.11 -8.57
CA PRO A 48 2.35 -53.55 -7.75
C PRO A 48 1.33 -54.59 -7.28
N THR A 49 0.63 -54.33 -6.17
CA THR A 49 -0.51 -55.16 -5.76
C THR A 49 -1.74 -54.33 -5.34
N GLN A 50 -2.72 -54.34 -6.24
CA GLN A 50 -4.19 -54.39 -6.08
C GLN A 50 -4.91 -53.69 -4.92
N ALA A 51 -5.86 -52.84 -5.31
CA ALA A 51 -7.02 -52.41 -4.55
C ALA A 51 -8.05 -53.55 -4.36
N PRO A 52 -8.97 -53.40 -3.40
CA PRO A 52 -10.31 -53.95 -3.53
C PRO A 52 -11.41 -52.87 -3.42
N SER A 53 -12.44 -53.10 -4.21
CA SER A 53 -13.65 -52.32 -4.41
C SER A 53 -14.84 -52.89 -3.62
N LEU A 54 -15.63 -51.97 -3.01
CA LEU A 54 -17.11 -51.95 -2.80
C LEU A 54 -17.82 -53.16 -2.09
N PRO A 55 -18.96 -52.90 -1.39
CA PRO A 55 -20.25 -52.80 -2.08
C PRO A 55 -21.17 -51.66 -1.63
N LEU A 56 -21.92 -51.14 -2.61
CA LEU A 56 -23.18 -50.41 -2.41
C LEU A 56 -24.23 -51.34 -1.78
N THR A 57 -25.04 -50.79 -0.89
CA THR A 57 -26.41 -51.28 -0.64
C THR A 57 -27.41 -50.14 -0.75
N THR A 58 -28.53 -50.48 -1.37
CA THR A 58 -29.69 -49.66 -1.73
C THR A 58 -30.70 -49.64 -0.58
N GLY A 59 -31.52 -48.58 -0.48
CA GLY A 59 -32.69 -48.55 0.40
C GLY A 59 -33.44 -47.22 0.35
N ALA A 60 -34.68 -47.27 -0.09
CA ALA A 60 -35.54 -46.14 -0.46
C ALA A 60 -36.46 -45.64 0.66
N ASN A 61 -37.10 -44.49 0.39
CA ASN A 61 -38.39 -43.97 0.90
C ASN A 61 -38.44 -43.10 2.19
N ASN A 62 -38.66 -41.79 1.96
CA ASN A 62 -39.67 -40.83 2.51
C ASN A 62 -40.56 -41.24 3.73
N PRO A 63 -41.25 -40.30 4.45
CA PRO A 63 -41.28 -38.83 4.39
C PRO A 63 -41.26 -38.09 5.77
N ASN A 64 -41.25 -36.76 5.69
CA ASN A 64 -41.54 -35.77 6.75
C ASN A 64 -42.84 -36.07 7.53
N PRO A 65 -43.00 -35.65 8.80
CA PRO A 65 -43.76 -34.41 9.00
C PRO A 65 -43.35 -33.52 10.20
N ASN A 66 -43.55 -32.23 9.97
CA ASN A 66 -43.60 -31.11 10.91
C ASN A 66 -44.64 -31.34 12.05
N PRO A 67 -44.48 -30.70 13.22
CA PRO A 67 -45.58 -29.84 13.68
C PRO A 67 -45.20 -28.55 14.42
N LYS A 68 -45.94 -27.49 14.05
CA LYS A 68 -46.60 -26.48 14.91
C LYS A 68 -45.78 -25.47 15.73
N ALA A 69 -45.76 -24.25 15.20
CA ALA A 69 -46.20 -22.97 15.78
C ALA A 69 -46.44 -22.88 17.31
N ARG A 70 -45.79 -21.88 17.92
CA ARG A 70 -46.25 -21.12 19.09
C ARG A 70 -45.81 -19.66 18.98
N ASP A 71 -46.71 -18.78 19.41
CA ASP A 71 -46.73 -17.33 19.27
C ASP A 71 -45.89 -16.54 20.30
N ASN A 72 -45.54 -15.31 19.89
CA ASN A 72 -45.29 -14.05 20.64
C ASN A 72 -43.93 -13.81 21.34
N PRO A 73 -43.52 -12.53 21.58
CA PRO A 73 -43.89 -11.25 20.95
C PRO A 73 -42.67 -10.40 20.49
N SER A 74 -43.00 -9.24 19.90
CA SER A 74 -42.16 -8.14 19.43
C SER A 74 -40.92 -7.77 20.26
N GLU A 75 -39.75 -7.76 19.63
CA GLU A 75 -38.63 -6.88 19.97
C GLU A 75 -38.06 -6.25 18.69
N SER A 76 -37.88 -4.93 18.74
CA SER A 76 -37.35 -4.10 17.67
C SER A 76 -35.85 -4.40 17.50
N ALA A 77 -35.52 -5.30 16.58
CA ALA A 77 -34.16 -5.52 16.13
C ALA A 77 -33.82 -4.49 15.04
N ALA A 78 -32.85 -3.62 15.30
CA ALA A 78 -32.18 -2.86 14.27
C ALA A 78 -31.57 -3.85 13.28
N THR A 79 -32.05 -3.83 12.04
CA THR A 79 -31.54 -4.66 10.93
C THR A 79 -30.06 -4.35 10.70
N PRO A 80 -29.14 -5.32 10.83
CA PRO A 80 -27.78 -5.14 10.36
C PRO A 80 -27.80 -4.96 8.85
N THR A 81 -27.17 -3.89 8.37
CA THR A 81 -26.95 -3.64 6.95
C THR A 81 -26.14 -4.79 6.36
N PRO A 82 -26.63 -5.50 5.33
CA PRO A 82 -25.90 -6.62 4.76
C PRO A 82 -24.63 -6.11 4.05
N PRO A 83 -23.47 -6.76 4.24
CA PRO A 83 -22.31 -6.46 3.43
C PRO A 83 -22.57 -6.86 1.98
N ARG A 84 -22.12 -6.03 1.04
CA ARG A 84 -22.24 -6.30 -0.40
C ARG A 84 -21.54 -7.64 -0.72
N PRO A 85 -22.17 -8.51 -1.54
CA PRO A 85 -21.55 -9.76 -1.96
C PRO A 85 -20.22 -9.48 -2.65
N VAL A 86 -19.22 -10.34 -2.39
CA VAL A 86 -17.97 -10.37 -3.15
C VAL A 86 -18.31 -10.86 -4.54
N VAL A 87 -18.62 -9.93 -5.43
CA VAL A 87 -18.79 -10.19 -6.86
C VAL A 87 -17.42 -10.58 -7.40
N LEU A 88 -17.32 -11.71 -8.10
CA LEU A 88 -16.22 -11.97 -9.02
C LEU A 88 -16.21 -10.83 -10.03
N VAL A 89 -15.36 -9.83 -9.81
CA VAL A 89 -15.23 -8.66 -10.68
C VAL A 89 -14.63 -9.16 -11.99
N GLU A 90 -15.47 -9.38 -12.99
CA GLU A 90 -15.04 -9.24 -14.38
C GLU A 90 -14.38 -7.88 -14.51
N MET A 91 -13.20 -7.82 -15.14
CA MET A 91 -12.51 -6.55 -15.37
C MET A 91 -13.48 -5.65 -16.13
N GLY A 92 -13.99 -4.61 -15.46
CA GLY A 92 -14.74 -3.56 -16.13
C GLY A 92 -13.88 -2.93 -17.20
N ALA A 93 -14.48 -2.35 -18.24
CA ALA A 93 -13.72 -1.54 -19.19
C ALA A 93 -13.02 -0.39 -18.43
N PRO A 94 -11.81 0.04 -18.87
CA PRO A 94 -11.13 1.14 -18.22
C PRO A 94 -12.03 2.37 -18.18
N THR A 95 -12.07 3.00 -17.00
CA THR A 95 -12.85 4.22 -16.78
C THR A 95 -12.05 5.43 -17.24
N TYR A 96 -12.74 6.51 -17.60
CA TYR A 96 -12.10 7.75 -18.04
C TYR A 96 -12.37 8.85 -17.03
N ARG A 97 -11.42 9.77 -16.93
CA ARG A 97 -11.50 10.96 -16.11
C ARG A 97 -10.97 12.16 -16.88
N LEU A 98 -11.64 13.29 -16.73
CA LEU A 98 -11.14 14.58 -17.23
C LEU A 98 -10.60 15.35 -16.02
N ALA A 99 -9.39 15.87 -16.13
CA ALA A 99 -8.83 16.85 -15.21
C ALA A 99 -8.54 18.13 -16.00
N ALA A 100 -8.75 19.29 -15.37
CA ALA A 100 -8.64 20.57 -16.07
C ALA A 100 -7.75 21.55 -15.32
N ALA A 101 -6.88 22.22 -16.05
CA ALA A 101 -6.12 23.37 -15.57
C ALA A 101 -6.69 24.66 -16.18
N VAL A 102 -7.04 25.61 -15.32
CA VAL A 102 -7.46 26.96 -15.72
C VAL A 102 -6.38 27.93 -15.27
N THR A 103 -5.70 28.57 -16.22
CA THR A 103 -4.64 29.53 -15.94
C THR A 103 -5.17 30.97 -15.87
N GLY A 104 -4.50 31.80 -15.08
CA GLY A 104 -4.81 33.23 -14.99
C GLY A 104 -4.51 33.96 -16.31
N PRO A 105 -5.13 35.14 -16.54
CA PRO A 105 -4.81 35.97 -17.69
C PRO A 105 -3.33 36.41 -17.62
N SER A 106 -2.67 36.48 -18.78
CA SER A 106 -1.25 36.81 -18.93
C SER A 106 -0.88 38.09 -18.14
N GLY A 107 -0.08 37.96 -17.07
CA GLY A 107 0.27 39.05 -16.16
C GLY A 107 0.80 38.57 -14.78
N ALA A 108 0.80 39.45 -13.78
CA ALA A 108 1.38 39.23 -12.44
C ALA A 108 0.73 38.09 -11.60
N GLU A 109 -0.35 37.48 -12.08
CA GLU A 109 -1.01 36.29 -11.51
C GLU A 109 -0.77 35.05 -12.40
N ALA A 110 0.50 34.78 -12.75
CA ALA A 110 0.89 33.62 -13.52
C ALA A 110 0.76 32.33 -12.68
N GLY A 111 -0.44 31.77 -12.62
CA GLY A 111 -0.75 30.54 -11.91
C GLY A 111 -1.93 29.79 -12.52
N PHE A 112 -2.25 28.65 -11.94
CA PHE A 112 -3.39 27.81 -12.28
C PHE A 112 -4.29 27.61 -11.05
N LEU A 113 -5.58 27.40 -11.28
CA LEU A 113 -6.53 27.10 -10.22
C LEU A 113 -6.39 25.65 -9.76
N VAL A 114 -6.37 25.47 -8.44
CA VAL A 114 -6.49 24.17 -7.78
C VAL A 114 -7.71 24.17 -6.87
N ALA A 115 -8.34 23.00 -6.72
CA ALA A 115 -9.48 22.79 -5.85
C ALA A 115 -9.11 21.85 -4.70
N ARG A 116 -9.60 22.15 -3.50
CA ARG A 116 -9.50 21.27 -2.33
C ARG A 116 -10.29 20.00 -2.61
N GLN A 117 -9.61 18.86 -2.57
CA GLN A 117 -10.20 17.55 -2.80
C GLN A 117 -10.98 17.11 -1.56
N PRO A 118 -12.21 16.61 -1.71
CA PRO A 118 -12.97 16.13 -0.57
C PRO A 118 -12.36 14.82 -0.04
N PRO A 119 -12.23 14.66 1.29
CA PRO A 119 -11.85 13.39 1.87
C PRO A 119 -12.93 12.33 1.60
N PRO A 120 -12.59 11.03 1.64
CA PRO A 120 -13.57 9.98 1.49
C PRO A 120 -14.64 10.09 2.58
N PRO A 121 -15.91 9.71 2.27
CA PRO A 121 -17.00 9.78 3.23
C PRO A 121 -16.64 9.00 4.49
N ARG A 122 -16.79 9.64 5.65
CA ARG A 122 -16.52 8.96 6.90
C ARG A 122 -17.76 8.20 7.36
N VAL A 123 -17.58 6.97 7.85
CA VAL A 123 -18.68 6.14 8.37
C VAL A 123 -19.21 6.79 9.65
N GLN A 124 -20.53 6.96 9.75
CA GLN A 124 -21.27 7.70 10.80
C GLN A 124 -21.04 7.11 12.20
N GLU A 125 -19.86 7.34 12.78
CA GLU A 125 -19.46 7.10 14.18
C GLU A 125 -18.12 7.82 14.37
N GLU A 126 -18.20 9.15 14.29
CA GLU A 126 -17.10 10.09 14.10
C GLU A 126 -16.59 10.70 15.41
N GLU A 127 -17.43 10.68 16.45
CA GLU A 127 -17.15 11.26 17.77
C GLU A 127 -16.42 10.28 18.71
N GLY A 128 -15.65 9.35 18.13
CA GLY A 128 -14.87 8.37 18.86
C GLY A 128 -13.39 8.73 19.00
N GLU A 129 -12.61 7.80 19.55
CA GLU A 129 -11.15 7.88 19.78
C GLU A 129 -10.33 8.36 18.55
N TYR A 130 -10.85 8.12 17.35
CA TYR A 130 -10.16 8.40 16.09
C TYR A 130 -10.45 9.78 15.48
N GLY A 131 -11.39 10.55 16.04
CA GLY A 131 -11.78 11.86 15.50
C GLY A 131 -10.64 12.88 15.45
N ARG A 132 -9.59 12.70 16.29
CA ARG A 132 -8.39 13.54 16.30
C ARG A 132 -7.47 13.36 15.09
N PHE A 133 -7.59 12.25 14.36
CA PHE A 133 -6.72 11.94 13.22
C PHE A 133 -7.36 12.47 11.94
N VAL A 134 -7.00 13.69 11.57
CA VAL A 134 -7.50 14.36 10.36
C VAL A 134 -6.35 14.55 9.37
N ASP A 135 -6.56 14.12 8.14
CA ASP A 135 -5.64 14.37 7.03
C ASP A 135 -5.63 15.86 6.68
N SER A 136 -4.46 16.40 6.37
CA SER A 136 -4.33 17.80 5.92
C SER A 136 -5.02 18.01 4.57
N ASP A 137 -5.41 19.25 4.30
CA ASP A 137 -6.03 19.63 3.03
C ASP A 137 -5.18 19.18 1.84
N LEU A 138 -5.82 18.52 0.88
CA LEU A 138 -5.23 18.13 -0.39
C LEU A 138 -5.80 19.03 -1.48
N TYR A 139 -4.94 19.73 -2.21
CA TYR A 139 -5.32 20.50 -3.39
C TYR A 139 -4.79 19.81 -4.64
N ASP A 140 -5.62 19.74 -5.68
CA ASP A 140 -5.21 19.19 -6.97
C ASP A 140 -5.98 19.89 -8.09
N LEU A 141 -5.68 19.55 -9.35
CA LEU A 141 -6.50 19.97 -10.48
C LEU A 141 -7.91 19.37 -10.31
N PRO A 142 -8.98 20.16 -10.46
CA PRO A 142 -10.34 19.64 -10.41
C PRO A 142 -10.53 18.59 -11.50
N SER A 143 -11.28 17.54 -11.16
CA SER A 143 -11.53 16.44 -12.09
C SER A 143 -12.97 15.94 -12.00
N ALA A 144 -13.44 15.30 -13.06
CA ALA A 144 -14.76 14.68 -13.13
C ALA A 144 -14.70 13.36 -13.91
N PRO A 145 -15.60 12.39 -13.63
CA PRO A 145 -15.76 11.21 -14.46
C PRO A 145 -16.04 11.60 -15.90
N LEU A 146 -15.33 10.97 -16.84
CA LEU A 146 -15.50 11.20 -18.26
C LEU A 146 -16.22 9.99 -18.87
N ARG A 147 -17.45 10.22 -19.35
CA ARG A 147 -18.31 9.17 -19.87
C ARG A 147 -17.96 8.87 -21.33
N ARG A 148 -17.89 7.58 -21.69
CA ARG A 148 -17.90 7.18 -23.10
C ARG A 148 -19.30 7.29 -23.68
N LEU A 149 -19.41 7.91 -24.84
CA LEU A 149 -20.65 8.00 -25.60
C LEU A 149 -20.99 6.63 -26.21
N ALA A 150 -22.27 6.28 -26.21
CA ALA A 150 -22.73 5.06 -26.86
C ALA A 150 -22.63 5.18 -28.40
N GLN A 151 -22.64 4.05 -29.12
CA GLN A 151 -22.65 4.08 -30.58
C GLN A 151 -23.88 4.86 -31.10
N GLY A 152 -23.63 5.88 -31.92
CA GLY A 152 -24.66 6.76 -32.47
C GLY A 152 -25.08 7.93 -31.56
N GLU A 153 -24.60 7.97 -30.31
CA GLU A 153 -24.74 9.13 -29.44
C GLU A 153 -23.73 10.20 -29.88
N GLN A 154 -24.19 11.40 -30.17
CA GLN A 154 -23.29 12.53 -30.44
C GLN A 154 -23.01 13.29 -29.15
N ALA A 155 -21.76 13.76 -29.02
CA ALA A 155 -21.42 14.69 -27.96
C ALA A 155 -22.36 15.90 -28.05
N ARG A 156 -22.81 16.38 -26.88
CA ARG A 156 -23.58 17.62 -26.82
C ARG A 156 -22.77 18.76 -27.47
N PRO A 157 -23.40 19.67 -28.22
CA PRO A 157 -22.73 20.86 -28.73
C PRO A 157 -22.04 21.58 -27.57
N GLY A 158 -20.76 21.85 -27.70
CA GLY A 158 -19.96 22.32 -26.57
C GLY A 158 -18.51 22.56 -26.95
N VAL A 159 -17.68 22.69 -25.92
CA VAL A 159 -16.25 22.99 -26.03
C VAL A 159 -15.53 21.98 -26.90
N ALA A 160 -14.87 22.47 -27.94
CA ALA A 160 -13.86 21.71 -28.65
C ALA A 160 -12.54 21.77 -27.86
N VAL A 161 -11.89 20.63 -27.70
CA VAL A 161 -10.52 20.55 -27.20
C VAL A 161 -9.62 20.43 -28.42
N ALA A 162 -8.76 21.41 -28.64
CA ALA A 162 -7.75 21.32 -29.67
C ALA A 162 -6.67 20.31 -29.25
N ASP A 163 -6.28 19.44 -30.18
CA ASP A 163 -5.22 18.48 -29.96
C ASP A 163 -3.88 19.21 -29.83
N ALA A 164 -3.14 18.93 -28.76
CA ALA A 164 -1.68 19.07 -28.80
C ALA A 164 -1.17 17.91 -29.65
N GLU A 165 -0.32 18.18 -30.66
CA GLU A 165 0.24 17.21 -31.61
C GLU A 165 0.34 15.79 -31.01
N ALA A 166 -0.70 14.96 -31.25
CA ALA A 166 -0.93 13.75 -30.48
C ALA A 166 -0.29 12.54 -31.19
N GLU A 167 0.76 11.97 -30.60
CA GLU A 167 1.18 10.60 -30.90
C GLU A 167 0.37 9.61 -30.04
N GLY A 168 -0.82 9.18 -30.50
CA GLY A 168 -1.57 8.07 -29.88
C GLY A 168 -3.11 8.10 -30.01
N PRO A 169 -3.81 6.96 -29.80
CA PRO A 169 -5.14 6.63 -30.35
C PRO A 169 -6.36 7.17 -29.56
N LEU A 170 -6.23 8.24 -28.76
CA LEU A 170 -7.33 8.71 -27.94
C LEU A 170 -8.33 9.56 -28.75
N ASP A 171 -9.41 8.93 -29.20
CA ASP A 171 -10.50 9.60 -29.90
C ASP A 171 -11.43 10.34 -28.91
N LEU A 172 -11.12 11.61 -28.64
CA LEU A 172 -11.92 12.49 -27.77
C LEU A 172 -13.37 12.66 -28.25
N SER A 173 -13.65 12.44 -29.54
CA SER A 173 -15.02 12.56 -30.09
C SER A 173 -16.00 11.53 -29.53
N ARG A 174 -15.49 10.45 -28.93
CA ARG A 174 -16.28 9.39 -28.28
C ARG A 174 -16.48 9.62 -26.79
N LEU A 175 -16.05 10.76 -26.26
CA LEU A 175 -16.10 11.10 -24.85
C LEU A 175 -16.97 12.34 -24.64
N ASP A 176 -17.78 12.33 -23.59
CA ASP A 176 -18.64 13.46 -23.21
C ASP A 176 -17.83 14.55 -22.48
N VAL A 177 -16.83 15.09 -23.18
CA VAL A 177 -15.90 16.11 -22.65
C VAL A 177 -16.66 17.34 -22.15
N PRO A 178 -17.65 17.88 -22.88
CA PRO A 178 -18.33 19.07 -22.38
C PRO A 178 -18.99 18.78 -21.02
N ALA A 179 -19.65 17.63 -20.81
CA ALA A 179 -20.36 17.36 -19.55
C ALA A 179 -19.41 17.24 -18.35
N ALA A 180 -18.21 16.70 -18.58
CA ALA A 180 -17.16 16.67 -17.58
C ALA A 180 -16.61 18.08 -17.29
N LEU A 181 -16.43 18.92 -18.33
CA LEU A 181 -16.01 20.32 -18.15
C LEU A 181 -17.02 21.13 -17.33
N ASP A 182 -18.33 21.00 -17.56
CA ASP A 182 -19.34 21.69 -16.75
C ASP A 182 -19.21 21.33 -15.27
N GLN A 183 -19.01 20.04 -14.96
CA GLN A 183 -18.82 19.58 -13.58
C GLN A 183 -17.55 20.16 -12.96
N ILE A 184 -16.46 20.23 -13.72
CA ILE A 184 -15.19 20.79 -13.25
C ILE A 184 -15.32 22.30 -13.04
N LEU A 185 -15.89 23.04 -13.99
CA LEU A 185 -16.07 24.48 -13.89
C LEU A 185 -17.03 24.84 -12.74
N SER A 186 -18.05 24.01 -12.50
CA SER A 186 -18.91 24.14 -11.32
C SER A 186 -18.16 23.94 -10.00
N GLN A 187 -17.09 23.13 -9.94
CA GLN A 187 -16.22 23.03 -8.75
C GLN A 187 -15.39 24.30 -8.53
N LEU A 188 -15.09 25.03 -9.60
CA LEU A 188 -14.32 26.28 -9.54
C LEU A 188 -15.19 27.53 -9.34
N GLY A 189 -16.52 27.41 -9.50
CA GLY A 189 -17.41 28.56 -9.56
C GLY A 189 -17.29 29.34 -10.88
N LEU A 190 -16.87 28.67 -11.95
CA LEU A 190 -16.67 29.24 -13.28
C LEU A 190 -17.72 28.75 -14.26
N THR A 191 -17.82 29.44 -15.40
CA THR A 191 -18.58 28.99 -16.56
C THR A 191 -17.68 28.96 -17.77
N ASN A 192 -18.04 28.15 -18.77
CA ASN A 192 -17.20 28.01 -19.94
C ASN A 192 -17.06 29.31 -20.76
N ALA A 193 -18.02 30.22 -20.67
CA ALA A 193 -17.95 31.53 -21.34
C ALA A 193 -16.81 32.43 -20.82
N MET A 194 -16.20 32.08 -19.69
CA MET A 194 -15.08 32.80 -19.09
C MET A 194 -13.73 32.22 -19.51
N CYS A 195 -13.73 31.03 -20.11
CA CYS A 195 -12.55 30.29 -20.53
C CYS A 195 -12.30 30.52 -22.02
N GLY A 196 -11.03 30.65 -22.38
CA GLY A 196 -10.61 30.65 -23.78
C GLY A 196 -10.59 29.24 -24.37
N GLU A 197 -9.86 29.07 -25.46
CA GLU A 197 -9.72 27.80 -26.14
C GLU A 197 -9.10 26.71 -25.24
N TRP A 198 -9.76 25.57 -25.16
CA TRP A 198 -9.28 24.39 -24.44
C TRP A 198 -8.32 23.59 -25.30
N ARG A 199 -7.21 23.17 -24.70
CA ARG A 199 -6.17 22.36 -25.36
C ARG A 199 -5.88 21.10 -24.57
N LEU A 200 -5.55 20.02 -25.27
CA LEU A 200 -5.04 18.81 -24.62
C LEU A 200 -3.66 19.12 -24.03
N LEU A 201 -3.50 18.87 -22.73
CA LEU A 201 -2.22 19.01 -22.04
C LEU A 201 -1.49 17.67 -21.99
N LYS A 202 -2.19 16.60 -21.56
CA LYS A 202 -1.60 15.26 -21.42
C LYS A 202 -2.66 14.18 -21.41
N HIS A 203 -2.32 13.01 -21.92
CA HIS A 203 -3.07 11.77 -21.69
C HIS A 203 -2.26 10.86 -20.77
N ILE A 204 -2.87 10.40 -19.68
CA ILE A 204 -2.24 9.55 -18.68
C ILE A 204 -3.01 8.23 -18.63
N GLU A 205 -2.36 7.17 -19.09
CA GLU A 205 -2.82 5.81 -18.85
C GLU A 205 -2.27 5.35 -17.50
N GLU A 206 -3.16 5.05 -16.57
CA GLU A 206 -2.77 4.59 -15.26
C GLU A 206 -2.42 3.10 -15.25
N PRO A 207 -1.34 2.68 -14.57
CA PRO A 207 -0.99 1.28 -14.42
C PRO A 207 -2.11 0.42 -13.80
N GLU A 208 -2.13 -0.86 -14.15
CA GLU A 208 -3.06 -1.85 -13.56
C GLU A 208 -2.65 -2.28 -12.15
N PHE A 209 -2.89 -1.41 -11.17
CA PHE A 209 -2.67 -1.71 -9.75
C PHE A 209 -3.59 -2.82 -9.19
N GLY A 210 -4.73 -3.07 -9.87
CA GLY A 210 -5.76 -3.99 -9.42
C GLY A 210 -6.48 -3.55 -8.13
N PRO A 211 -7.66 -4.14 -7.84
CA PRO A 211 -8.40 -5.07 -8.69
C PRO A 211 -9.14 -4.39 -9.87
N ASP A 212 -9.22 -3.06 -9.88
CA ASP A 212 -9.89 -2.28 -10.92
C ASP A 212 -9.03 -2.11 -12.18
N ALA A 213 -9.67 -1.96 -13.35
CA ALA A 213 -9.06 -1.95 -14.69
C ALA A 213 -8.34 -0.64 -15.09
N GLY A 214 -7.79 0.10 -14.13
CA GLY A 214 -7.12 1.38 -14.38
C GLY A 214 -8.06 2.55 -14.74
N VAL A 215 -7.53 3.77 -14.67
CA VAL A 215 -8.21 5.01 -15.07
C VAL A 215 -7.41 5.72 -16.16
N ASN A 216 -8.04 6.00 -17.30
CA ASN A 216 -7.45 6.85 -18.33
C ASN A 216 -7.80 8.31 -18.02
N THR A 217 -6.79 9.13 -17.74
CA THR A 217 -7.00 10.54 -17.38
C THR A 217 -6.59 11.43 -18.54
N VAL A 218 -7.52 12.27 -18.99
CA VAL A 218 -7.28 13.33 -19.97
C VAL A 218 -7.10 14.63 -19.22
N LEU A 219 -5.92 15.26 -19.35
CA LEU A 219 -5.65 16.58 -18.79
C LEU A 219 -5.81 17.61 -19.89
N VAL A 220 -6.66 18.60 -19.64
CA VAL A 220 -6.88 19.74 -20.55
C VAL A 220 -6.52 21.05 -19.87
N ILE A 221 -6.17 22.05 -20.66
CA ILE A 221 -5.75 23.37 -20.19
C ILE A 221 -6.44 24.48 -20.96
N THR A 222 -6.82 25.55 -20.26
CA THR A 222 -7.33 26.79 -20.84
C THR A 222 -6.82 28.00 -20.07
N SER A 223 -6.89 29.18 -20.68
CA SER A 223 -6.64 30.47 -20.02
C SER A 223 -7.95 31.19 -19.77
N LEU A 224 -8.04 31.85 -18.61
CA LEU A 224 -9.20 32.66 -18.27
C LEU A 224 -9.20 33.99 -19.06
N GLU A 225 -10.29 34.29 -19.76
CA GLU A 225 -10.45 35.52 -20.56
C GLU A 225 -11.13 36.65 -19.78
N SER A 226 -11.90 36.30 -18.74
CA SER A 226 -12.59 37.26 -17.87
C SER A 226 -12.38 36.93 -16.40
N LYS A 227 -12.05 37.93 -15.57
CA LYS A 227 -11.88 37.72 -14.12
C LYS A 227 -13.20 37.26 -13.47
N PRO A 228 -13.17 36.27 -12.55
CA PRO A 228 -14.36 35.85 -11.82
C PRO A 228 -14.73 36.88 -10.75
N GLU A 229 -16.02 37.05 -10.49
CA GLU A 229 -16.50 37.92 -9.40
C GLU A 229 -16.11 37.36 -8.03
N ALA A 230 -16.20 36.04 -7.85
CA ALA A 230 -15.69 35.29 -6.70
C ALA A 230 -15.38 33.84 -7.10
N LEU A 231 -14.28 33.30 -6.59
CA LEU A 231 -13.99 31.86 -6.65
C LEU A 231 -14.67 31.15 -5.48
N GLN A 232 -14.88 29.83 -5.59
CA GLN A 232 -15.30 29.05 -4.41
C GLN A 232 -14.22 29.06 -3.33
N ASP A 233 -14.62 29.05 -2.05
CA ASP A 233 -13.70 29.01 -0.89
C ASP A 233 -12.79 27.77 -0.87
N SER A 234 -13.17 26.71 -1.60
CA SER A 234 -12.39 25.50 -1.81
C SER A 234 -11.28 25.65 -2.86
N CYS A 235 -11.23 26.78 -3.58
CA CYS A 235 -10.33 27.01 -4.70
C CYS A 235 -9.28 28.06 -4.37
N LYS A 236 -8.08 27.90 -4.94
CA LYS A 236 -7.02 28.90 -4.84
C LYS A 236 -6.15 28.94 -6.09
N TRP A 237 -5.54 30.09 -6.33
CA TRP A 237 -4.46 30.23 -7.31
C TRP A 237 -3.19 29.59 -6.78
N MET A 238 -2.49 28.88 -7.67
CA MET A 238 -1.24 28.20 -7.40
C MET A 238 -0.26 28.53 -8.53
N SER A 239 0.96 28.95 -8.19
CA SER A 239 2.05 29.01 -9.18
C SER A 239 2.73 27.64 -9.30
N THR A 240 3.35 27.36 -10.45
CA THR A 240 4.16 26.15 -10.62
C THR A 240 5.26 26.06 -9.56
N GLU A 241 5.89 27.19 -9.23
CA GLU A 241 6.94 27.27 -8.21
C GLU A 241 6.39 26.96 -6.81
N GLY A 242 5.23 27.51 -6.44
CA GLY A 242 4.60 27.20 -5.15
C GLY A 242 4.17 25.74 -5.04
N ALA A 243 3.68 25.14 -6.13
CA ALA A 243 3.40 23.71 -6.16
C ALA A 243 4.67 22.86 -6.03
N ARG A 244 5.78 23.28 -6.67
CA ARG A 244 7.09 22.63 -6.57
C ARG A 244 7.63 22.67 -5.15
N GLU A 245 7.58 23.83 -4.49
CA GLU A 245 7.99 23.99 -3.08
C GLU A 245 7.19 23.07 -2.17
N LEU A 246 5.86 23.03 -2.28
CA LEU A 246 4.99 22.17 -1.47
C LEU A 246 5.21 20.68 -1.71
N LEU A 247 5.74 20.29 -2.88
CA LEU A 247 6.06 18.90 -3.22
C LEU A 247 7.50 18.51 -2.85
N SER A 248 8.41 19.47 -2.67
CA SER A 248 9.84 19.24 -2.36
C SER A 248 10.22 19.47 -0.89
N ASP A 249 9.59 20.43 -0.20
CA ASP A 249 9.80 20.72 1.23
C ASP A 249 8.58 20.30 2.06
N VAL A 250 8.27 19.00 2.02
CA VAL A 250 7.08 18.47 2.68
C VAL A 250 7.26 18.44 4.20
N LYS A 251 6.35 19.12 4.92
CA LYS A 251 6.29 19.08 6.38
C LYS A 251 5.02 18.36 6.84
N PRO A 252 5.10 17.45 7.83
CA PRO A 252 3.92 16.78 8.37
C PRO A 252 2.87 17.78 8.85
N GLY A 253 1.65 17.65 8.32
CA GLY A 253 0.54 18.51 8.69
C GLY A 253 0.29 19.69 7.74
N ASP A 254 1.23 19.99 6.83
CA ASP A 254 1.07 21.06 5.85
C ASP A 254 0.03 20.73 4.77
N THR A 255 -0.31 21.76 3.99
CA THR A 255 -1.15 21.59 2.81
C THR A 255 -0.47 20.68 1.79
N ARG A 256 -1.23 19.76 1.21
CA ARG A 256 -0.75 18.74 0.28
C ARG A 256 -1.16 19.06 -1.16
N ILE A 257 -0.35 18.63 -2.11
CA ILE A 257 -0.59 18.80 -3.55
C ILE A 257 -0.74 17.44 -4.21
N GLY A 258 -1.81 17.25 -4.97
CA GLY A 258 -2.18 15.98 -5.59
C GLY A 258 -1.41 15.62 -6.88
N PRO A 259 -1.66 14.41 -7.41
CA PRO A 259 -0.94 13.87 -8.56
C PRO A 259 -1.19 14.61 -9.87
N TYR A 260 -2.35 15.23 -10.11
CA TYR A 260 -2.60 15.89 -11.39
C TYR A 260 -1.81 17.19 -11.54
N VAL A 261 -1.64 17.96 -10.46
CA VAL A 261 -0.73 19.11 -10.44
C VAL A 261 0.70 18.64 -10.68
N HIS A 262 1.14 17.57 -10.01
CA HIS A 262 2.48 17.02 -10.23
C HIS A 262 2.71 16.64 -11.70
N VAL A 263 1.86 15.77 -12.26
CA VAL A 263 2.03 15.26 -13.62
C VAL A 263 1.82 16.33 -14.70
N GLY A 264 0.96 17.31 -14.44
CA GLY A 264 0.63 18.39 -15.38
C GLY A 264 1.65 19.53 -15.41
N PHE A 265 2.29 19.86 -14.28
CA PHE A 265 3.09 21.10 -14.18
C PHE A 265 4.48 20.95 -13.55
N VAL A 266 4.74 19.91 -12.75
CA VAL A 266 5.94 19.86 -11.90
C VAL A 266 6.83 18.63 -12.18
N LYS A 267 6.29 17.58 -12.81
CA LYS A 267 6.99 16.29 -12.99
C LYS A 267 8.33 16.44 -13.72
N SER A 268 8.40 17.27 -14.76
CA SER A 268 9.64 17.49 -15.52
C SER A 268 10.81 17.96 -14.66
N ASP A 269 10.53 18.60 -13.52
CA ASP A 269 11.53 19.28 -12.71
C ASP A 269 11.98 18.42 -11.52
N LEU A 270 11.16 17.45 -11.11
CA LEU A 270 11.36 16.66 -9.88
C LEU A 270 11.51 15.16 -10.11
N SER A 271 11.33 14.68 -11.35
CA SER A 271 11.37 13.27 -11.69
C SER A 271 12.76 12.80 -12.11
N SER A 272 13.11 11.58 -11.71
CA SER A 272 14.13 10.79 -12.39
C SER A 272 13.40 9.72 -13.21
N ASP A 273 13.59 9.73 -14.53
CA ASP A 273 12.85 8.86 -15.46
C ASP A 273 13.39 7.41 -15.39
N CYS A 274 13.17 6.73 -14.26
CA CYS A 274 13.84 5.48 -13.89
C CYS A 274 13.36 4.25 -14.66
N THR A 275 12.22 4.36 -15.34
CA THR A 275 11.69 3.32 -16.24
C THR A 275 11.86 3.69 -17.72
N ALA A 276 12.63 4.74 -18.05
CA ALA A 276 12.88 5.13 -19.42
C ALA A 276 13.53 3.98 -20.21
N GLY A 277 12.82 3.49 -21.24
CA GLY A 277 13.25 2.35 -22.06
C GLY A 277 12.72 0.99 -21.62
N SER A 278 11.98 0.90 -20.52
CA SER A 278 11.24 -0.30 -20.14
C SER A 278 9.86 -0.33 -20.83
N THR A 279 9.35 -1.54 -21.09
CA THR A 279 7.95 -1.76 -21.50
C THR A 279 6.97 -1.72 -20.33
N LEU A 280 7.47 -1.62 -19.09
CA LEU A 280 6.66 -1.59 -17.89
C LEU A 280 5.96 -0.24 -17.73
N VAL A 281 4.64 -0.30 -17.58
CA VAL A 281 3.82 0.88 -17.27
C VAL A 281 4.01 1.22 -15.79
N SER A 282 4.36 2.47 -15.51
CA SER A 282 4.69 2.94 -14.17
C SER A 282 3.93 4.22 -13.82
N GLN A 283 3.81 4.48 -12.52
CA GLN A 283 3.30 5.74 -12.01
C GLN A 283 4.30 6.31 -11.02
N GLU A 284 4.70 7.56 -11.24
CA GLU A 284 5.48 8.32 -10.25
C GLU A 284 4.55 9.29 -9.53
N TYR A 285 4.34 9.04 -8.24
CA TYR A 285 3.82 9.99 -7.28
C TYR A 285 3.81 9.34 -5.89
N PRO A 286 4.29 10.02 -4.82
CA PRO A 286 4.89 11.37 -4.81
C PRO A 286 6.20 11.47 -5.63
N PRO A 287 6.72 12.69 -5.89
CA PRO A 287 7.94 12.87 -6.67
C PRO A 287 9.11 12.05 -6.14
N GLY A 288 9.87 11.44 -7.04
CA GLY A 288 11.02 10.57 -6.72
C GLY A 288 10.65 9.12 -6.37
N ILE A 289 9.36 8.80 -6.26
CA ILE A 289 8.87 7.43 -5.97
C ILE A 289 8.08 6.90 -7.17
N THR A 290 8.67 5.95 -7.89
CA THR A 290 8.03 5.28 -9.01
C THR A 290 7.49 3.92 -8.60
N LEU A 291 6.21 3.68 -8.87
CA LEU A 291 5.54 2.41 -8.65
C LEU A 291 5.36 1.68 -9.98
N VAL A 292 5.76 0.42 -9.99
CA VAL A 292 5.58 -0.48 -11.12
C VAL A 292 4.76 -1.69 -10.63
N PRO A 293 3.46 -1.78 -10.95
CA PRO A 293 2.66 -2.94 -10.56
C PRO A 293 3.10 -4.18 -11.35
N MET A 294 3.94 -5.00 -10.74
CA MET A 294 4.47 -6.21 -11.34
C MET A 294 3.46 -7.34 -11.17
N LYS A 295 3.13 -8.04 -12.26
CA LYS A 295 2.31 -9.26 -12.18
C LYS A 295 2.96 -10.25 -11.20
N SER A 296 2.18 -10.75 -10.24
CA SER A 296 2.71 -11.57 -9.16
C SER A 296 1.74 -12.67 -8.74
N SER A 297 2.24 -13.63 -7.97
CA SER A 297 1.46 -14.73 -7.39
C SER A 297 0.73 -14.32 -6.09
N THR A 298 0.19 -13.10 -6.06
CA THR A 298 -0.51 -12.54 -4.90
C THR A 298 -1.93 -13.09 -4.75
N LEU A 299 -2.55 -12.83 -3.60
CA LEU A 299 -3.92 -13.23 -3.31
C LEU A 299 -4.94 -12.34 -4.05
N ARG A 300 -6.04 -12.97 -4.48
CA ARG A 300 -7.18 -12.25 -5.05
C ARG A 300 -7.77 -11.27 -4.02
N PRO A 301 -8.28 -10.10 -4.46
CA PRO A 301 -8.60 -9.75 -5.85
C PRO A 301 -7.44 -9.13 -6.63
N PHE A 302 -6.29 -8.89 -6.00
CA PHE A 302 -5.11 -8.35 -6.65
C PHE A 302 -4.50 -9.34 -7.64
N ARG A 303 -3.67 -8.80 -8.53
CA ARG A 303 -2.96 -9.54 -9.59
C ARG A 303 -1.50 -9.10 -9.71
N THR A 304 -1.12 -8.08 -8.94
CA THR A 304 0.14 -7.38 -9.02
C THR A 304 0.65 -7.07 -7.62
N THR A 305 1.97 -7.03 -7.49
CA THR A 305 2.70 -6.46 -6.36
C THR A 305 3.42 -5.21 -6.88
N ASN A 306 3.32 -4.10 -6.16
CA ASN A 306 3.97 -2.86 -6.55
C ASN A 306 5.47 -2.96 -6.26
N LEU A 307 6.28 -3.09 -7.30
CA LEU A 307 7.70 -2.79 -7.20
C LEU A 307 7.86 -1.28 -7.04
N VAL A 308 8.51 -0.85 -5.96
CA VAL A 308 8.85 0.57 -5.78
C VAL A 308 10.29 0.81 -6.18
N VAL A 309 10.50 1.81 -7.03
CA VAL A 309 11.80 2.26 -7.52
C VAL A 309 12.02 3.70 -7.06
N ILE A 310 13.10 3.92 -6.33
CA ILE A 310 13.56 5.25 -5.93
C ILE A 310 14.95 5.43 -6.52
N GLN A 311 15.14 6.44 -7.37
CA GLN A 311 16.40 6.71 -8.06
C GLN A 311 16.81 8.16 -7.81
N ALA A 312 18.11 8.37 -7.55
CA ALA A 312 18.69 9.70 -7.37
C ALA A 312 18.29 10.67 -8.51
N THR A 313 17.77 11.85 -8.13
CA THR A 313 17.34 12.89 -9.08
C THR A 313 18.47 13.83 -9.47
N SER A 314 19.47 13.98 -8.61
CA SER A 314 20.72 14.71 -8.87
C SER A 314 21.94 13.86 -8.52
N GLY A 315 23.01 13.99 -9.31
CA GLY A 315 24.15 13.07 -9.27
C GLY A 315 24.90 13.03 -7.92
N THR A 316 25.28 11.81 -7.52
CA THR A 316 26.01 11.38 -6.31
C THR A 316 25.40 11.79 -4.97
N CYS A 317 25.32 10.86 -4.00
CA CYS A 317 24.89 11.13 -2.62
C CYS A 317 25.74 12.27 -2.03
N GLY A 318 25.21 13.49 -2.11
CA GLY A 318 25.73 14.65 -1.43
C GLY A 318 25.40 14.46 0.04
N SER A 319 26.26 13.71 0.75
CA SER A 319 26.14 13.44 2.19
C SER A 319 25.93 14.76 2.95
N LYS A 320 24.66 15.14 3.15
CA LYS A 320 24.29 16.21 4.09
C LYS A 320 24.47 15.72 5.53
N ARG A 321 24.45 14.40 5.75
CA ARG A 321 24.77 13.75 7.03
C ARG A 321 25.79 12.62 6.86
N PRO A 322 26.79 12.51 7.76
CA PRO A 322 27.80 11.46 7.72
C PRO A 322 27.36 10.11 8.33
N ASP A 323 26.13 10.00 8.84
CA ASP A 323 25.64 8.87 9.67
C ASP A 323 24.61 7.97 8.97
N TYR A 324 24.46 8.05 7.64
CA TYR A 324 23.60 7.11 6.91
C TYR A 324 24.07 5.67 7.11
N PHE A 325 23.12 4.78 7.39
CA PHE A 325 23.36 3.36 7.57
C PHE A 325 23.76 2.70 6.24
N ALA A 326 23.14 3.11 5.13
CA ALA A 326 23.47 2.68 3.79
C ALA A 326 23.27 3.81 2.78
N CYS A 327 24.08 3.82 1.73
CA CYS A 327 23.98 4.77 0.63
C CYS A 327 23.99 4.03 -0.72
N GLY A 328 23.10 4.43 -1.63
CA GLY A 328 23.02 3.91 -2.98
C GLY A 328 22.66 4.99 -4.00
N ASP A 329 22.64 4.60 -5.27
CA ASP A 329 22.13 5.44 -6.37
C ASP A 329 20.68 5.10 -6.70
N VAL A 330 20.25 3.86 -6.39
CA VAL A 330 18.88 3.37 -6.55
C VAL A 330 18.50 2.45 -5.39
N LEU A 331 17.23 2.50 -4.99
CA LEU A 331 16.58 1.52 -4.14
C LEU A 331 15.43 0.83 -4.88
N LEU A 332 15.44 -0.49 -4.90
CA LEU A 332 14.28 -1.32 -5.24
C LEU A 332 13.63 -1.85 -3.97
N ILE A 333 12.30 -1.79 -3.89
CA ILE A 333 11.54 -2.37 -2.78
C ILE A 333 10.57 -3.41 -3.32
N ASP A 334 10.60 -4.61 -2.74
CA ASP A 334 9.75 -5.75 -3.08
C ASP A 334 9.73 -6.08 -4.59
N PRO A 335 10.86 -6.55 -5.17
CA PRO A 335 10.93 -6.97 -6.58
C PRO A 335 10.19 -8.28 -6.85
N GLY A 336 9.13 -8.58 -6.11
CA GLY A 336 8.33 -9.77 -6.24
C GLY A 336 7.46 -9.73 -7.48
N CYS A 337 7.61 -10.73 -8.32
CA CYS A 337 6.88 -10.85 -9.57
C CYS A 337 6.87 -12.31 -10.02
N CYS A 338 5.88 -12.70 -10.81
CA CYS A 338 5.80 -14.05 -11.35
C CYS A 338 6.80 -14.23 -12.50
N SER A 339 7.27 -15.46 -12.70
CA SER A 339 8.21 -15.82 -13.79
C SER A 339 7.88 -15.27 -15.20
N GLN A 340 6.60 -15.02 -15.53
CA GLN A 340 6.22 -14.47 -16.83
C GLN A 340 6.73 -13.05 -17.09
N VAL A 341 7.10 -12.28 -16.05
CA VAL A 341 7.58 -10.90 -16.17
C VAL A 341 9.04 -10.74 -15.72
N HIS A 342 9.78 -11.85 -15.62
CA HIS A 342 11.19 -11.83 -15.22
C HIS A 342 12.10 -11.13 -16.24
N THR A 343 11.74 -11.15 -17.54
CA THR A 343 12.53 -10.49 -18.58
C THR A 343 12.43 -8.97 -18.41
N GLU A 344 11.23 -8.47 -18.22
CA GLU A 344 10.95 -7.05 -18.00
C GLU A 344 11.60 -6.54 -16.71
N LEU A 345 11.58 -7.34 -15.63
CA LEU A 345 12.33 -7.04 -14.41
C LEU A 345 13.85 -7.02 -14.68
N ALA A 346 14.37 -7.98 -15.46
CA ALA A 346 15.79 -8.03 -15.79
C ALA A 346 16.22 -6.81 -16.62
N ASP A 347 15.41 -6.40 -17.61
CA ASP A 347 15.65 -5.22 -18.43
C ASP A 347 15.67 -3.95 -17.59
N LEU A 348 14.70 -3.80 -16.67
CA LEU A 348 14.70 -2.71 -15.70
C LEU A 348 15.96 -2.73 -14.83
N VAL A 349 16.32 -3.86 -14.23
CA VAL A 349 17.50 -3.93 -13.35
C VAL A 349 18.80 -3.62 -14.13
N ASN A 350 18.91 -4.08 -15.38
CA ASN A 350 20.06 -3.82 -16.23
C ASN A 350 20.17 -2.35 -16.66
N SER A 351 19.07 -1.60 -16.71
CA SER A 351 19.09 -0.16 -17.01
C SER A 351 19.42 0.71 -15.80
N LEU A 352 19.34 0.17 -14.58
CA LEU A 352 19.61 0.92 -13.35
C LEU A 352 21.12 1.06 -13.06
N PRO A 353 21.55 2.14 -12.40
CA PRO A 353 22.89 2.30 -11.85
C PRO A 353 23.35 1.13 -10.96
N LYS A 354 24.67 0.88 -10.94
CA LYS A 354 25.24 -0.29 -10.25
C LYS A 354 25.12 -0.29 -8.73
N LYS A 355 25.15 0.87 -8.05
CA LYS A 355 25.02 0.95 -6.58
C LYS A 355 23.56 0.78 -6.15
N LEU A 356 23.06 -0.42 -6.38
CA LEU A 356 21.69 -0.80 -6.15
C LEU A 356 21.52 -1.36 -4.73
N LEU A 357 20.67 -0.70 -3.96
CA LEU A 357 20.12 -1.25 -2.73
C LEU A 357 18.80 -1.95 -3.07
N VAL A 358 18.55 -3.07 -2.39
CA VAL A 358 17.29 -3.79 -2.47
C VAL A 358 16.76 -3.92 -1.06
N LEU A 359 15.50 -3.59 -0.83
CA LEU A 359 14.83 -3.87 0.42
C LEU A 359 13.62 -4.75 0.18
N VAL A 360 13.39 -5.71 1.08
CA VAL A 360 12.13 -6.46 1.10
C VAL A 360 11.40 -6.22 2.40
N THR A 361 10.11 -5.87 2.29
CA THR A 361 9.26 -5.55 3.43
C THR A 361 9.03 -6.77 4.30
N HIS A 362 8.82 -7.93 3.67
CA HIS A 362 8.68 -9.22 4.33
C HIS A 362 8.94 -10.40 3.36
N HIS A 363 8.74 -11.63 3.83
CA HIS A 363 9.23 -12.85 3.17
C HIS A 363 8.20 -13.54 2.24
N HIS A 364 6.98 -13.02 2.13
CA HIS A 364 5.97 -13.67 1.28
C HIS A 364 6.43 -13.67 -0.18
N ASN A 365 6.08 -14.74 -0.89
CA ASN A 365 6.70 -15.07 -2.17
C ASN A 365 6.50 -13.96 -3.21
N ASP A 366 5.33 -13.34 -3.24
CA ASP A 366 4.97 -12.24 -4.13
C ASP A 366 5.72 -10.93 -3.86
N HIS A 367 6.60 -10.86 -2.86
CA HIS A 367 7.53 -9.75 -2.60
C HIS A 367 8.99 -10.13 -2.88
N VAL A 368 9.33 -11.43 -2.82
CA VAL A 368 10.73 -11.90 -2.86
C VAL A 368 11.07 -12.76 -4.09
N GLU A 369 10.09 -13.15 -4.92
CA GLU A 369 10.29 -14.05 -6.06
C GLU A 369 11.36 -13.52 -7.04
N GLY A 370 11.28 -12.23 -7.40
CA GLY A 370 12.21 -11.61 -8.35
C GLY A 370 13.58 -11.23 -7.77
N LEU A 371 13.85 -11.47 -6.48
CA LEU A 371 15.19 -11.26 -5.90
C LEU A 371 16.28 -12.01 -6.67
N SER A 372 15.97 -13.22 -7.15
CA SER A 372 16.89 -14.05 -7.93
C SER A 372 17.24 -13.43 -9.29
N VAL A 373 16.31 -12.67 -9.87
CA VAL A 373 16.51 -11.89 -11.11
C VAL A 373 17.41 -10.71 -10.81
N VAL A 374 17.10 -9.94 -9.77
CA VAL A 374 17.91 -8.78 -9.34
C VAL A 374 19.35 -9.20 -9.07
N GLN A 375 19.57 -10.27 -8.30
CA GLN A 375 20.90 -10.77 -7.96
C GLN A 375 21.70 -11.23 -9.19
N ARG A 376 21.04 -11.82 -10.19
CA ARG A 376 21.69 -12.25 -11.43
C ARG A 376 22.08 -11.08 -12.32
N CYS A 377 21.22 -10.07 -12.43
CA CYS A 377 21.45 -8.89 -13.27
C CYS A 377 22.41 -7.89 -12.61
N ASN A 378 22.36 -7.77 -11.28
CA ASN A 378 23.25 -6.94 -10.49
C ASN A 378 23.82 -7.72 -9.28
N PRO A 379 24.91 -8.49 -9.49
CA PRO A 379 25.53 -9.31 -8.44
C PRO A 379 26.09 -8.52 -7.25
N ASP A 380 26.34 -7.22 -7.44
CA ASP A 380 26.86 -6.31 -6.41
C ASP A 380 25.74 -5.65 -5.59
N ALA A 381 24.47 -5.95 -5.90
CA ALA A 381 23.32 -5.40 -5.18
C ALA A 381 23.32 -5.82 -3.70
N VAL A 382 22.98 -4.87 -2.83
CA VAL A 382 22.96 -5.10 -1.38
C VAL A 382 21.52 -5.26 -0.91
N LEU A 383 21.20 -6.45 -0.38
CA LEU A 383 19.90 -6.72 0.24
C LEU A 383 19.87 -6.19 1.68
N LEU A 384 18.91 -5.32 1.97
CA LEU A 384 18.54 -4.84 3.28
C LEU A 384 17.25 -5.53 3.71
N THR A 385 17.26 -6.26 4.83
CA THR A 385 16.03 -6.91 5.32
C THR A 385 16.11 -7.24 6.81
N HIS A 386 14.96 -7.46 7.44
CA HIS A 386 14.89 -7.91 8.81
C HIS A 386 15.34 -9.37 8.96
N GLU A 387 15.99 -9.71 10.07
CA GLU A 387 16.55 -11.06 10.29
C GLU A 387 15.48 -12.17 10.22
N ASN A 388 14.30 -11.93 10.82
CA ASN A 388 13.18 -12.89 10.77
C ASN A 388 12.63 -13.08 9.36
N THR A 389 12.69 -12.04 8.53
CA THR A 389 12.31 -12.11 7.12
C THR A 389 13.34 -12.93 6.36
N MET A 390 14.63 -12.64 6.52
CA MET A 390 15.71 -13.38 5.85
C MET A 390 15.72 -14.86 6.19
N LYS A 391 15.42 -15.25 7.44
CA LYS A 391 15.32 -16.66 7.87
C LYS A 391 14.29 -17.47 7.09
N ARG A 392 13.30 -16.80 6.49
CA ARG A 392 12.21 -17.41 5.72
C ARG A 392 12.38 -17.25 4.21
N ILE A 393 13.35 -16.45 3.75
CA ILE A 393 13.71 -16.34 2.33
C ILE A 393 14.58 -17.53 1.95
N GLY A 394 14.17 -18.26 0.92
CA GLY A 394 14.90 -19.40 0.40
C GLY A 394 16.22 -19.00 -0.28
N LYS A 395 17.24 -19.86 -0.18
CA LYS A 395 18.54 -19.64 -0.88
C LYS A 395 18.42 -19.53 -2.41
N GLY A 396 17.32 -20.04 -2.99
CA GLY A 396 17.01 -19.88 -4.41
C GLY A 396 16.58 -18.46 -4.80
N ASN A 397 16.07 -17.68 -3.83
CA ASN A 397 15.69 -16.29 -4.04
C ASN A 397 16.87 -15.34 -3.81
N TRP A 398 17.69 -15.59 -2.79
CA TRP A 398 18.89 -14.81 -2.51
C TRP A 398 19.98 -15.69 -1.89
N SER A 399 21.14 -15.76 -2.55
CA SER A 399 22.24 -16.65 -2.15
C SER A 399 23.47 -15.97 -1.54
N THR A 400 23.53 -14.63 -1.59
CA THR A 400 24.66 -13.83 -1.04
C THR A 400 24.34 -13.33 0.37
N GLY A 401 25.27 -12.58 0.97
CA GLY A 401 25.03 -11.91 2.23
C GLY A 401 23.89 -10.89 2.15
N TYR A 402 23.43 -10.47 3.32
CA TYR A 402 22.45 -9.40 3.49
C TYR A 402 22.90 -8.50 4.64
N THR A 403 22.39 -7.28 4.66
CA THR A 403 22.56 -6.35 5.77
C THR A 403 21.25 -6.34 6.57
N ALA A 404 21.33 -6.71 7.84
CA ALA A 404 20.18 -6.73 8.72
C ALA A 404 19.74 -5.30 9.07
N VAL A 405 18.45 -5.02 8.91
CA VAL A 405 17.80 -3.79 9.40
C VAL A 405 16.81 -4.14 10.51
N THR A 406 16.66 -3.25 11.47
CA THR A 406 15.88 -3.45 12.71
C THR A 406 14.85 -2.35 12.97
N GLY A 407 14.91 -1.24 12.22
CA GLY A 407 14.05 -0.08 12.34
C GLY A 407 14.80 1.14 12.90
N GLY A 408 14.55 2.30 12.29
CA GLY A 408 15.17 3.57 12.64
C GLY A 408 16.40 3.93 11.80
N GLU A 409 16.92 3.00 10.99
CA GLU A 409 18.05 3.25 10.11
C GLU A 409 17.69 4.26 9.00
N SER A 410 18.61 5.20 8.72
CA SER A 410 18.48 6.14 7.60
C SER A 410 19.27 5.64 6.38
N ILE A 411 18.63 5.64 5.21
CA ILE A 411 19.19 5.25 3.92
C ILE A 411 19.25 6.48 3.00
N CYS A 412 20.39 6.73 2.36
CA CYS A 412 20.57 7.77 1.33
C CYS A 412 20.46 7.16 -0.07
N ILE A 413 19.57 7.69 -0.92
CA ILE A 413 19.53 7.42 -2.35
C ILE A 413 19.75 8.73 -3.09
N GLY A 414 21.01 9.05 -3.40
CA GLY A 414 21.39 10.36 -3.95
C GLY A 414 20.99 11.52 -3.05
N ASP A 415 19.96 12.26 -3.45
CA ASP A 415 19.37 13.41 -2.76
C ASP A 415 18.10 13.07 -1.96
N GLN A 416 17.73 11.79 -1.90
CA GLN A 416 16.54 11.29 -1.21
C GLN A 416 16.91 10.58 0.09
N GLU A 417 16.26 10.96 1.20
CA GLU A 417 16.45 10.36 2.52
C GLU A 417 15.25 9.47 2.87
N LEU A 418 15.55 8.24 3.28
CA LEU A 418 14.57 7.22 3.62
C LEU A 418 14.85 6.76 5.05
N GLN A 419 13.80 6.52 5.83
CA GLN A 419 13.91 5.94 7.17
C GLN A 419 13.23 4.57 7.19
N VAL A 420 13.96 3.55 7.64
CA VAL A 420 13.42 2.21 7.83
C VAL A 420 12.51 2.19 9.05
N VAL A 421 11.32 1.61 8.92
CA VAL A 421 10.30 1.59 9.97
C VAL A 421 9.98 0.13 10.33
N PHE A 422 10.38 -0.32 11.51
CA PHE A 422 9.89 -1.61 12.01
C PHE A 422 8.37 -1.55 12.21
N ALA A 423 7.66 -2.49 11.59
CA ALA A 423 6.22 -2.48 11.44
C ALA A 423 5.60 -3.89 11.62
N PRO A 424 5.87 -4.58 12.75
CA PRO A 424 5.35 -5.92 12.97
C PRO A 424 3.82 -5.91 13.06
N GLY A 425 3.23 -7.08 12.82
CA GLY A 425 1.78 -7.29 12.88
C GLY A 425 1.32 -8.18 11.74
N HIS A 426 1.67 -7.80 10.49
CA HIS A 426 1.47 -8.68 9.33
C HIS A 426 2.36 -9.92 9.41
N THR A 427 3.65 -9.73 9.68
CA THR A 427 4.62 -10.76 10.09
C THR A 427 5.49 -10.20 11.23
N ASP A 428 6.27 -11.06 11.88
CA ASP A 428 7.24 -10.69 12.93
C ASP A 428 8.53 -10.02 12.42
N GLY A 429 8.67 -9.87 11.10
CA GLY A 429 9.81 -9.21 10.44
C GLY A 429 9.39 -8.18 9.41
N HIS A 430 8.12 -7.75 9.45
CA HIS A 430 7.59 -6.77 8.51
C HIS A 430 8.20 -5.38 8.73
N MET A 431 8.60 -4.75 7.62
CA MET A 431 9.22 -3.43 7.57
C MET A 431 8.42 -2.52 6.64
N GLY A 432 8.28 -1.26 7.05
CA GLY A 432 7.88 -0.14 6.19
C GLY A 432 9.05 0.82 5.94
N LEU A 433 8.86 1.78 5.04
CA LEU A 433 9.83 2.85 4.80
C LEU A 433 9.13 4.19 4.71
N LEU A 434 9.64 5.17 5.47
CA LEU A 434 9.25 6.56 5.31
C LEU A 434 10.20 7.23 4.34
N HIS A 435 9.69 7.70 3.21
CA HIS A 435 10.40 8.63 2.35
C HIS A 435 10.30 10.03 2.96
N VAL A 436 11.41 10.52 3.52
CA VAL A 436 11.45 11.75 4.35
C VAL A 436 11.11 12.97 3.50
N ASN A 437 11.64 13.06 2.28
CA ASN A 437 11.45 14.23 1.41
C ASN A 437 9.98 14.50 1.07
N THR A 438 9.15 13.45 0.91
CA THR A 438 7.72 13.59 0.56
C THR A 438 6.77 13.21 1.68
N ASN A 439 7.31 12.84 2.85
CA ASN A 439 6.56 12.29 3.98
C ASN A 439 5.62 11.13 3.55
N ALA A 440 6.05 10.31 2.59
CA ALA A 440 5.28 9.19 2.06
C ALA A 440 5.70 7.90 2.77
N LEU A 441 4.73 7.11 3.21
CA LEU A 441 5.00 5.86 3.90
C LEU A 441 4.71 4.67 2.98
N ILE A 442 5.77 3.95 2.62
CA ILE A 442 5.68 2.63 2.00
C ILE A 442 5.35 1.63 3.10
N VAL A 443 4.11 1.14 3.09
CA VAL A 443 3.51 0.37 4.21
C VAL A 443 3.61 -1.15 4.03
N GLY A 444 4.16 -1.64 2.91
CA GLY A 444 4.16 -3.06 2.61
C GLY A 444 2.73 -3.63 2.61
N ASP A 445 2.58 -4.80 3.21
CA ASP A 445 1.29 -5.47 3.44
C ASP A 445 0.59 -5.13 4.76
N HIS A 446 1.04 -4.09 5.47
CA HIS A 446 0.31 -3.62 6.67
C HIS A 446 -1.08 -3.07 6.30
N CYS A 447 -1.19 -2.45 5.13
CA CYS A 447 -2.43 -2.01 4.50
C CYS A 447 -2.39 -2.31 3.01
N VAL A 448 -3.56 -2.60 2.43
CA VAL A 448 -3.74 -2.80 0.99
C VAL A 448 -4.81 -1.84 0.44
N GLY A 449 -4.75 -1.53 -0.85
CA GLY A 449 -5.61 -0.54 -1.50
C GLY A 449 -7.08 -0.93 -1.63
N HIS A 450 -7.42 -2.20 -1.39
CA HIS A 450 -8.77 -2.73 -1.43
C HIS A 450 -8.95 -3.86 -0.41
N GLY A 451 -10.06 -3.84 0.34
CA GLY A 451 -10.34 -4.83 1.36
C GLY A 451 -9.51 -4.62 2.63
N SER A 452 -9.01 -5.71 3.22
CA SER A 452 -8.22 -5.70 4.44
C SER A 452 -7.00 -6.60 4.29
N ALA A 453 -5.86 -6.13 4.80
CA ALA A 453 -4.64 -6.91 4.95
C ALA A 453 -4.86 -8.23 5.71
N ILE A 454 -4.13 -9.26 5.34
CA ILE A 454 -4.05 -10.53 6.09
C ILE A 454 -2.93 -10.38 7.13
N LEU A 455 -2.96 -11.17 8.21
CA LEU A 455 -1.86 -11.26 9.16
C LEU A 455 -1.45 -12.72 9.24
N ASP A 456 -0.17 -13.01 9.03
CA ASP A 456 0.35 -14.37 8.95
C ASP A 456 0.77 -14.87 10.32
N ASN A 457 -0.15 -15.56 11.00
CA ASN A 457 0.10 -16.14 12.32
C ASN A 457 1.22 -17.20 12.33
N ARG A 458 1.55 -17.83 11.20
CA ARG A 458 2.64 -18.80 11.10
C ARG A 458 4.01 -18.13 11.02
N ALA A 459 4.03 -16.86 10.64
CA ALA A 459 5.20 -16.00 10.64
C ALA A 459 5.15 -14.93 11.74
N GLY A 460 4.48 -15.23 12.86
CA GLY A 460 4.46 -14.36 14.05
C GLY A 460 3.58 -13.12 13.93
N GLY A 461 2.80 -12.99 12.85
CA GLY A 461 1.80 -11.95 12.71
C GLY A 461 0.75 -12.02 13.81
N ASN A 462 0.42 -10.88 14.41
CA ASN A 462 -0.49 -10.78 15.54
C ASN A 462 -1.19 -9.42 15.61
N MET A 463 -2.37 -9.40 16.23
CA MET A 463 -3.21 -8.21 16.26
C MET A 463 -2.66 -7.12 17.20
N LYS A 464 -1.96 -7.50 18.28
CA LYS A 464 -1.39 -6.54 19.23
C LYS A 464 -0.37 -5.64 18.52
N ASP A 465 0.59 -6.24 17.84
CA ASP A 465 1.62 -5.53 17.09
C ASP A 465 0.99 -4.77 15.92
N TYR A 466 0.01 -5.36 15.24
CA TYR A 466 -0.74 -4.67 14.18
C TYR A 466 -1.39 -3.36 14.66
N PHE A 467 -2.07 -3.38 15.81
CA PHE A 467 -2.64 -2.17 16.41
C PHE A 467 -1.55 -1.15 16.74
N GLN A 468 -0.46 -1.57 17.40
CA GLN A 468 0.65 -0.69 17.78
C GLN A 468 1.33 -0.04 16.55
N THR A 469 1.61 -0.82 15.52
CA THR A 469 2.16 -0.34 14.24
C THR A 469 1.22 0.65 13.56
N THR A 470 -0.09 0.38 13.57
CA THR A 470 -1.08 1.30 12.98
C THR A 470 -1.13 2.64 13.73
N TYR A 471 -1.06 2.63 15.07
CA TYR A 471 -0.98 3.87 15.86
C TYR A 471 0.30 4.64 15.60
N LYS A 472 1.44 3.94 15.51
CA LYS A 472 2.73 4.54 15.12
C LYS A 472 2.62 5.23 13.76
N PHE A 473 2.00 4.60 12.76
CA PHE A 473 1.80 5.22 11.45
C PHE A 473 0.88 6.45 11.49
N LEU A 474 -0.16 6.43 12.32
CA LEU A 474 -1.01 7.60 12.54
C LEU A 474 -0.24 8.77 13.18
N GLU A 475 0.64 8.48 14.13
CA GLU A 475 1.50 9.48 14.80
C GLU A 475 2.57 10.06 13.87
N MET A 476 3.11 9.24 12.95
CA MET A 476 4.02 9.71 11.90
C MET A 476 3.33 10.67 10.92
N SER A 477 1.99 10.67 10.86
CA SER A 477 1.19 11.57 10.02
C SER A 477 1.69 11.65 8.57
N PRO A 478 1.83 10.51 7.85
CA PRO A 478 2.30 10.51 6.47
C PRO A 478 1.32 11.28 5.57
N HIS A 479 1.80 11.77 4.44
CA HIS A 479 0.98 12.47 3.44
C HIS A 479 0.38 11.53 2.40
N VAL A 480 1.00 10.38 2.19
CA VAL A 480 0.56 9.31 1.26
C VAL A 480 0.93 7.95 1.87
N LEU A 481 0.04 6.96 1.74
CA LEU A 481 0.42 5.55 1.94
C LEU A 481 0.63 4.86 0.61
N ILE A 482 1.71 4.10 0.52
CA ILE A 482 2.06 3.28 -0.63
C ILE A 482 1.99 1.80 -0.22
N PRO A 483 0.86 1.13 -0.49
CA PRO A 483 0.75 -0.31 -0.27
C PRO A 483 1.46 -1.09 -1.39
N MET A 484 1.78 -2.35 -1.11
CA MET A 484 2.32 -3.25 -2.13
C MET A 484 1.23 -3.86 -3.01
N HIS A 485 -0.04 -3.73 -2.64
CA HIS A 485 -1.17 -4.18 -3.44
C HIS A 485 -2.22 -3.07 -3.57
N GLY A 486 -2.57 -2.74 -4.80
CA GLY A 486 -3.50 -1.66 -5.13
C GLY A 486 -2.84 -0.29 -5.25
N ARG A 487 -3.69 0.74 -5.37
CA ARG A 487 -3.27 2.14 -5.58
C ARG A 487 -2.69 2.76 -4.32
N ILE A 488 -1.88 3.80 -4.51
CA ILE A 488 -1.53 4.73 -3.43
C ILE A 488 -2.79 5.30 -2.77
N ASN A 489 -2.70 5.64 -1.49
CA ASN A 489 -3.78 6.27 -0.75
C ASN A 489 -3.41 7.71 -0.38
N LEU A 490 -4.23 8.66 -0.84
CA LEU A 490 -4.08 10.10 -0.57
C LEU A 490 -4.80 10.56 0.71
N TRP A 491 -5.33 9.64 1.52
CA TRP A 491 -6.04 9.93 2.78
C TRP A 491 -5.54 8.98 3.88
N PRO A 492 -4.23 9.05 4.20
CA PRO A 492 -3.53 8.08 5.04
C PRO A 492 -4.21 7.85 6.39
N LYS A 493 -4.54 8.93 7.12
CA LYS A 493 -5.17 8.82 8.44
C LYS A 493 -6.56 8.23 8.33
N HIS A 494 -7.34 8.65 7.33
CA HIS A 494 -8.64 8.05 7.05
C HIS A 494 -8.54 6.54 6.83
N MET A 495 -7.61 6.07 5.98
CA MET A 495 -7.41 4.65 5.71
C MET A 495 -7.00 3.89 6.98
N LEU A 496 -5.99 4.36 7.71
CA LEU A 496 -5.49 3.70 8.92
C LEU A 496 -6.58 3.63 10.01
N CYS A 497 -7.33 4.71 10.22
CA CYS A 497 -8.47 4.71 11.14
C CYS A 497 -9.56 3.74 10.70
N GLY A 498 -9.84 3.64 9.39
CA GLY A 498 -10.77 2.65 8.84
C GLY A 498 -10.34 1.21 9.17
N TYR A 499 -9.06 0.89 9.02
CA TYR A 499 -8.50 -0.41 9.40
C TYR A 499 -8.66 -0.69 10.90
N LEU A 500 -8.32 0.26 11.76
CA LEU A 500 -8.49 0.13 13.20
C LEU A 500 -9.96 -0.12 13.60
N LYS A 501 -10.89 0.65 13.04
CA LYS A 501 -12.33 0.50 13.27
C LYS A 501 -12.81 -0.89 12.83
N ASN A 502 -12.42 -1.34 11.64
CA ASN A 502 -12.80 -2.66 11.12
C ASN A 502 -12.33 -3.80 12.04
N ARG A 503 -11.08 -3.73 12.54
CA ARG A 503 -10.54 -4.73 13.47
C ARG A 503 -11.25 -4.71 14.81
N LYS A 504 -11.51 -3.53 15.40
CA LYS A 504 -12.26 -3.41 16.65
C LYS A 504 -13.71 -3.90 16.53
N ALA A 505 -14.38 -3.59 15.42
CA ALA A 505 -15.72 -4.09 15.14
C ALA A 505 -15.74 -5.63 15.02
N ARG A 506 -14.69 -6.23 14.43
CA ARG A 506 -14.52 -7.68 14.41
C ARG A 506 -14.36 -8.26 15.82
N GLU A 507 -13.54 -7.65 16.67
CA GLU A 507 -13.39 -8.10 18.06
C GLU A 507 -14.70 -8.03 18.84
N ALA A 508 -15.49 -6.96 18.67
CA ALA A 508 -16.80 -6.84 19.28
C ALA A 508 -17.75 -7.97 18.83
N SER A 509 -17.80 -8.27 17.52
CA SER A 509 -18.60 -9.38 16.97
C SER A 509 -18.16 -10.75 17.49
N ILE A 510 -16.85 -10.95 17.69
CA ILE A 510 -16.29 -12.19 18.23
C ILE A 510 -16.65 -12.35 19.71
N LEU A 511 -16.49 -11.29 20.51
CA LEU A 511 -16.90 -11.29 21.92
C LEU A 511 -18.38 -11.63 22.07
N GLN A 512 -19.24 -10.95 21.31
CA GLN A 512 -20.69 -11.21 21.31
C GLN A 512 -21.00 -12.67 20.92
N SER A 513 -20.26 -13.24 19.97
CA SER A 513 -20.44 -14.65 19.59
C SER A 513 -20.12 -15.62 20.73
N ILE A 514 -19.07 -15.32 21.50
CA ILE A 514 -18.64 -16.11 22.67
C ILE A 514 -19.64 -15.97 23.82
N GLU A 515 -20.11 -14.75 24.11
CA GLU A 515 -21.15 -14.48 25.12
C GLU A 515 -22.45 -15.23 24.79
N ASN A 516 -22.78 -15.34 23.49
CA ASN A 516 -23.90 -16.13 22.99
C ASN A 516 -23.58 -17.64 22.88
N GLY A 517 -22.60 -18.13 23.64
CA GLY A 517 -22.32 -19.55 23.82
C GLY A 517 -21.47 -20.23 22.73
N ALA A 518 -20.75 -19.49 21.88
CA ALA A 518 -19.77 -20.11 20.98
C ALA A 518 -18.59 -20.69 21.80
N GLN A 519 -18.23 -21.95 21.55
CA GLN A 519 -17.20 -22.67 22.32
C GLN A 519 -15.93 -22.97 21.51
N THR A 520 -16.02 -22.96 20.18
CA THR A 520 -14.92 -23.24 19.25
C THR A 520 -14.68 -22.10 18.27
N LEU A 521 -13.50 -22.05 17.64
CA LEU A 521 -13.23 -21.11 16.55
C LEU A 521 -14.24 -21.27 15.40
N PHE A 522 -14.65 -22.50 15.08
CA PHE A 522 -15.63 -22.77 14.04
C PHE A 522 -17.03 -22.29 14.42
N ASP A 523 -17.43 -22.34 15.69
CA ASP A 523 -18.69 -21.74 16.14
C ASP A 523 -18.69 -20.23 15.88
N ILE A 524 -17.59 -19.55 16.23
CA ILE A 524 -17.42 -18.11 16.00
C ILE A 524 -17.43 -17.81 14.50
N VAL A 525 -16.71 -18.59 13.69
CA VAL A 525 -16.70 -18.42 12.22
C VAL A 525 -18.09 -18.60 11.65
N SER A 526 -18.83 -19.63 12.06
CA SER A 526 -20.18 -19.91 11.56
C SER A 526 -21.18 -18.80 11.84
N LYS A 527 -20.99 -18.03 12.92
CA LYS A 527 -21.80 -16.88 13.29
C LYS A 527 -21.31 -15.57 12.65
N THR A 528 -20.00 -15.32 12.68
CA THR A 528 -19.39 -14.04 12.24
C THR A 528 -19.22 -13.96 10.72
N TYR A 529 -19.07 -15.11 10.05
CA TYR A 529 -18.85 -15.24 8.62
C TYR A 529 -19.94 -16.12 7.95
N CYS A 530 -21.16 -16.10 8.47
CA CYS A 530 -22.28 -16.92 7.96
C CYS A 530 -22.57 -16.67 6.47
N ASP A 531 -22.40 -15.43 6.00
CA ASP A 531 -22.65 -15.03 4.62
C ASP A 531 -21.44 -15.24 3.69
N VAL A 532 -20.32 -15.76 4.22
CA VAL A 532 -19.11 -16.06 3.44
C VAL A 532 -19.12 -17.53 3.00
N ASP A 533 -18.72 -17.79 1.75
CA ASP A 533 -18.59 -19.17 1.22
C ASP A 533 -17.80 -20.04 2.20
N ARG A 534 -18.37 -21.21 2.54
CA ARG A 534 -17.82 -22.17 3.51
C ARG A 534 -16.40 -22.62 3.15
N LYS A 535 -15.99 -22.56 1.89
CA LYS A 535 -14.60 -22.83 1.47
C LYS A 535 -13.59 -21.87 2.10
N LEU A 536 -14.01 -20.66 2.47
CA LEU A 536 -13.17 -19.64 3.10
C LEU A 536 -13.22 -19.69 4.63
N TRP A 537 -13.99 -20.60 5.23
CA TRP A 537 -14.13 -20.67 6.69
C TRP A 537 -12.84 -21.11 7.39
N ILE A 538 -12.04 -21.99 6.78
CA ILE A 538 -10.74 -22.38 7.33
C ILE A 538 -9.78 -21.17 7.33
N PRO A 539 -9.59 -20.43 6.21
CA PRO A 539 -8.88 -19.15 6.25
C PRO A 539 -9.43 -18.15 7.28
N ALA A 540 -10.76 -18.04 7.39
CA ALA A 540 -11.40 -17.15 8.35
C ALA A 540 -11.12 -17.55 9.80
N SER A 541 -10.97 -18.85 10.12
CA SER A 541 -10.67 -19.29 11.48
C SER A 541 -9.29 -18.83 11.96
N PHE A 542 -8.29 -18.76 11.06
CA PHE A 542 -6.99 -18.16 11.39
C PHE A 542 -7.12 -16.67 11.72
N ASN A 543 -7.97 -15.93 11.00
CA ASN A 543 -8.25 -14.53 11.33
C ASN A 543 -8.98 -14.38 12.67
N VAL A 544 -9.99 -15.21 12.94
CA VAL A 544 -10.68 -15.23 14.25
C VAL A 544 -9.69 -15.52 15.37
N ARG A 545 -8.79 -16.49 15.18
CA ARG A 545 -7.78 -16.86 16.18
C ARG A 545 -6.92 -15.67 16.59
N LEU A 546 -6.46 -14.87 15.63
CA LEU A 546 -5.66 -13.67 15.90
C LEU A 546 -6.38 -12.67 16.81
N HIS A 547 -7.68 -12.47 16.59
CA HIS A 547 -8.50 -11.59 17.40
C HIS A 547 -8.77 -12.19 18.80
N VAL A 548 -9.05 -13.49 18.88
CA VAL A 548 -9.24 -14.19 20.16
C VAL A 548 -7.96 -14.12 21.02
N ASP A 549 -6.79 -14.35 20.43
CA ASP A 549 -5.50 -14.27 21.12
C ASP A 549 -5.23 -12.85 21.65
N HIS A 550 -5.59 -11.83 20.87
CA HIS A 550 -5.47 -10.45 21.32
C HIS A 550 -6.43 -10.12 22.47
N LEU A 551 -7.70 -10.49 22.36
CA LEU A 551 -8.69 -10.34 23.43
C LEU A 551 -8.26 -11.07 24.71
N ASN A 552 -7.70 -12.27 24.58
CA ASN A 552 -7.18 -13.04 25.70
C ASN A 552 -6.00 -12.33 26.36
N SER A 553 -5.06 -11.79 25.57
CA SER A 553 -3.91 -11.03 26.08
C SER A 553 -4.32 -9.76 26.85
N GLN A 554 -5.51 -9.24 26.58
CA GLN A 554 -6.11 -8.09 27.28
C GLN A 554 -7.02 -8.51 28.44
N HIS A 555 -7.14 -9.81 28.73
CA HIS A 555 -8.08 -10.36 29.71
C HIS A 555 -9.55 -9.96 29.47
N LYS A 556 -9.94 -9.79 28.19
CA LYS A 556 -11.30 -9.39 27.78
C LYS A 556 -12.21 -10.56 27.43
N LEU A 557 -11.67 -11.78 27.31
CA LEU A 557 -12.53 -12.94 27.07
C LEU A 557 -13.42 -13.19 28.31
N PRO A 558 -14.71 -13.53 28.13
CA PRO A 558 -15.59 -13.92 29.22
C PRO A 558 -14.97 -15.06 30.04
N LYS A 559 -15.26 -15.11 31.35
CA LYS A 559 -14.86 -16.24 32.20
C LYS A 559 -15.68 -17.49 31.81
N VAL A 560 -15.20 -18.21 30.82
CA VAL A 560 -15.74 -19.50 30.42
C VAL A 560 -15.13 -20.60 31.30
N SER A 561 -15.85 -21.69 31.57
CA SER A 561 -15.31 -22.86 32.29
C SER A 561 -13.99 -23.34 31.68
N GLU A 562 -13.02 -23.81 32.45
CA GLU A 562 -11.65 -24.18 31.99
C GLU A 562 -11.63 -25.07 30.72
N ASN A 563 -12.60 -25.98 30.56
CA ASN A 563 -12.75 -26.83 29.36
C ASN A 563 -13.02 -26.05 28.06
N CYS A 564 -13.68 -24.89 28.14
CA CYS A 564 -14.08 -24.11 26.96
C CYS A 564 -12.95 -23.21 26.44
N THR A 565 -12.08 -22.73 27.33
CA THR A 565 -10.84 -22.06 26.91
C THR A 565 -9.95 -23.04 26.14
N GLN A 566 -9.82 -24.30 26.59
CA GLN A 566 -9.09 -25.32 25.84
C GLN A 566 -9.64 -25.53 24.42
N LEU A 567 -10.96 -25.48 24.19
CA LEU A 567 -11.57 -25.68 22.87
C LEU A 567 -11.39 -24.51 21.89
N LEU A 568 -11.21 -23.27 22.38
CA LEU A 568 -10.82 -22.13 21.55
C LEU A 568 -9.35 -22.24 21.09
N TYR A 569 -8.55 -23.01 21.82
CA TYR A 569 -7.13 -23.22 21.56
C TYR A 569 -6.82 -24.56 20.86
N VAL A 570 -7.77 -25.50 20.84
CA VAL A 570 -7.67 -26.84 20.25
C VAL A 570 -8.66 -26.97 19.10
N SER A 571 -8.27 -26.53 17.90
CA SER A 571 -8.89 -26.92 16.62
C SER A 571 -7.97 -26.61 15.46
#